data_AF-A0A376SBA9-F1
#
_entry.id   AF-A0A376SBA9-F1
#
_cell.length_a   1.000
_cell.length_b   1.000
_cell.length_c   1.000
_cell.angle_alpha   90.00
_cell.angle_beta   90.00
_cell.angle_gamma   90.00
#
_symmetry.space_group_name_H-M   'P 1'
#
loop_
_entity.id
_entity.type
_entity.pdbx_description
1 polymer ?
#
loop_
_entity_poly.entity_id
_entity_poly.type
_entity_poly.pdbx_seq_one_letter_code
_entity_poly.pdbx_strand_id
1 'polypeptide(L)'
;MAVFLPLLLMGGLPGRLLREFAVTLSVAIGISLLVSLTLTPMMCGWMLKASKPREQKRLRGFGRMLVALQQGYGKSLKWVLNHTRLVGVVLLGTIALNIWLYISIPKTFFPEQDTGVLMGGIQADQSISFQAMRGKLQDFMKIIRDDPAVDNVTGFTGGSRVNSGMMFITLKPRDERSETAQQIIDRLRVKLAKEPGANLFLMAVQDIRVGGRQSNASYQYTLLSDDLAALREWEPKIRKKLATLPELADVNSDQQDNGAEMNLVYDRDTMARLGIDVQAANSLLNNAFGQRQISTIYQPMNQYKVVMEVDPRYTQDISALEKMFVINNEGKAIPLSYFAKWQPANAPLSVNHQGLSAASTISFNLPTGKSLSDASAAIDRAMTQLGVPSTVRGSFAGTAQVFQETMNSQVILIIAAIATVYIVLGILYESYVHPLTILSTLPSAGVGALLALELFNAPFSLIALIGIMLLIGIVKKNAIMMVDFCA
;
A
#
# COMPACT_ATOMS: atom_id res chain seq x y z
N MET A 1 16.13 -10.43 -24.67
CA MET A 1 15.00 -9.72 -25.30
C MET A 1 13.68 -10.49 -25.14
N ALA A 2 13.55 -11.71 -25.66
CA ALA A 2 12.30 -12.49 -25.60
C ALA A 2 11.64 -12.60 -24.20
N VAL A 3 12.45 -12.73 -23.14
CA VAL A 3 11.96 -12.81 -21.74
C VAL A 3 11.23 -11.54 -21.30
N PHE A 4 11.56 -10.38 -21.87
CA PHE A 4 11.00 -9.08 -21.48
C PHE A 4 9.73 -8.72 -22.25
N LEU A 5 9.38 -9.47 -23.31
CA LEU A 5 8.23 -9.15 -24.16
C LEU A 5 6.90 -9.18 -23.39
N PRO A 6 6.59 -10.18 -22.54
CA PRO A 6 5.36 -10.17 -21.75
C PRO A 6 5.29 -9.00 -20.75
N LEU A 7 6.45 -8.55 -20.24
CA LEU A 7 6.52 -7.40 -19.33
C LEU A 7 6.17 -6.08 -20.03
N LEU A 8 6.56 -5.93 -21.31
CA LEU A 8 6.23 -4.74 -22.10
C LEU A 8 4.74 -4.62 -22.42
N LEU A 9 4.06 -5.75 -22.52
CA LEU A 9 2.62 -5.83 -22.82
C LEU A 9 1.76 -5.70 -21.56
N MET A 10 2.37 -5.62 -20.39
CA MET A 10 1.65 -5.54 -19.13
C MET A 10 1.02 -4.15 -18.93
N GLY A 11 -0.28 -4.15 -18.66
CA GLY A 11 -1.02 -2.95 -18.29
C GLY A 11 -0.84 -2.56 -16.82
N GLY A 12 -1.53 -1.49 -16.41
CA GLY A 12 -1.58 -1.05 -15.01
C GLY A 12 -0.32 -0.33 -14.52
N LEU A 13 -0.34 0.03 -13.23
CA LEU A 13 0.79 0.69 -12.56
C LEU A 13 2.06 -0.16 -12.53
N PRO A 14 2.00 -1.47 -12.19
CA PRO A 14 3.19 -2.31 -12.19
C PRO A 14 3.78 -2.42 -13.60
N GLY A 15 2.94 -2.51 -14.64
CA GLY A 15 3.35 -2.60 -16.03
C GLY A 15 4.19 -1.40 -16.48
N ARG A 16 3.78 -0.19 -16.09
CA ARG A 16 4.52 1.04 -16.41
C ARG A 16 5.91 1.06 -15.77
N LEU A 17 6.01 0.70 -14.48
CA LEU A 17 7.30 0.63 -13.79
C LEU A 17 8.21 -0.44 -14.42
N LEU A 18 7.67 -1.63 -14.72
CA LEU A 18 8.44 -2.72 -15.31
C LEU A 18 8.83 -2.45 -16.76
N ARG A 19 8.03 -1.69 -17.51
CA ARG A 19 8.29 -1.35 -18.91
C ARG A 19 9.57 -0.55 -19.06
N GLU A 20 9.86 0.40 -18.17
CA GLU A 20 11.09 1.20 -18.22
C GLU A 20 12.34 0.32 -18.06
N PHE A 21 12.33 -0.61 -17.11
CA PHE A 21 13.41 -1.60 -16.94
C PHE A 21 13.52 -2.55 -18.13
N ALA A 22 12.40 -3.05 -18.65
CA ALA A 22 12.36 -3.97 -19.78
C ALA A 22 12.90 -3.32 -21.07
N VAL A 23 12.54 -2.06 -21.34
CA VAL A 23 13.01 -1.30 -22.51
C VAL A 23 14.49 -1.00 -22.39
N THR A 24 14.94 -0.44 -21.26
CA THR A 24 16.35 -0.07 -21.06
C THR A 24 17.27 -1.27 -21.21
N LEU A 25 16.93 -2.40 -20.58
CA LEU A 25 17.73 -3.62 -20.67
C LEU A 25 17.66 -4.24 -22.07
N SER A 26 16.52 -4.18 -22.75
CA SER A 26 16.40 -4.69 -24.13
C SER A 26 17.24 -3.86 -25.10
N VAL A 27 17.18 -2.53 -25.03
CA VAL A 27 17.99 -1.63 -25.86
C VAL A 27 19.48 -1.81 -25.56
N ALA A 28 19.88 -1.88 -24.29
CA ALA A 28 21.26 -2.11 -23.89
C ALA A 28 21.81 -3.45 -24.43
N ILE A 29 21.03 -4.53 -24.33
CA ILE A 29 21.39 -5.84 -24.90
C ILE A 29 21.47 -5.77 -26.42
N GLY A 30 20.57 -5.01 -27.08
CA GLY A 30 20.58 -4.84 -28.54
C GLY A 30 21.82 -4.10 -29.04
N ILE A 31 22.18 -3.00 -28.38
CA ILE A 31 23.42 -2.27 -28.67
C ILE A 31 24.64 -3.16 -28.36
N SER A 32 24.65 -3.87 -27.24
CA SER A 32 25.74 -4.79 -26.89
C SER A 32 25.90 -5.90 -27.94
N LEU A 33 24.82 -6.42 -28.51
CA LEU A 33 24.87 -7.39 -29.60
C LEU A 33 25.49 -6.79 -30.86
N LEU A 34 25.07 -5.57 -31.24
CA LEU A 34 25.61 -4.85 -32.39
C LEU A 34 27.12 -4.61 -32.22
N VAL A 35 27.55 -4.13 -31.05
CA VAL A 35 28.96 -3.91 -30.72
C VAL A 35 29.76 -5.23 -30.70
N SER A 36 29.16 -6.31 -30.19
CA SER A 36 29.80 -7.63 -30.16
C SER A 36 30.00 -8.25 -31.54
N LEU A 37 29.13 -7.93 -32.52
CA LEU A 37 29.21 -8.46 -33.89
C LEU A 37 30.06 -7.59 -34.82
N THR A 38 30.17 -6.29 -34.55
CA THR A 38 30.85 -5.33 -35.45
C THR A 38 32.20 -4.88 -34.91
N LEU A 39 32.18 -4.13 -33.80
CA LEU A 39 33.35 -3.47 -33.25
C LEU A 39 34.31 -4.46 -32.59
N THR A 40 33.78 -5.46 -31.88
CA THR A 40 34.61 -6.42 -31.13
C THR A 40 35.50 -7.25 -32.05
N PRO A 41 34.99 -7.88 -33.15
CA PRO A 41 35.83 -8.61 -34.09
C PRO A 41 36.82 -7.69 -34.83
N MET A 42 36.41 -6.46 -35.18
CA MET A 42 37.29 -5.47 -35.83
C MET A 42 38.46 -5.09 -34.93
N MET A 43 38.20 -4.72 -33.67
CA MET A 43 39.26 -4.42 -32.70
C MET A 43 40.15 -5.63 -32.43
N CYS A 44 39.58 -6.84 -32.35
CA CYS A 44 40.38 -8.05 -32.22
C CYS A 44 41.31 -8.27 -33.42
N GLY A 45 40.82 -8.11 -34.65
CA GLY A 45 41.65 -8.24 -35.85
C GLY A 45 42.79 -7.21 -35.94
N TRP A 46 42.59 -6.02 -35.36
CA TRP A 46 43.58 -4.92 -35.44
C TRP A 46 44.53 -4.85 -34.23
N MET A 47 44.06 -5.17 -33.03
CA MET A 47 44.81 -5.01 -31.77
C MET A 47 45.40 -6.30 -31.21
N LEU A 48 44.81 -7.48 -31.48
CA LEU A 48 45.38 -8.75 -31.01
C LEU A 48 46.60 -9.12 -31.86
N LYS A 49 47.78 -8.88 -31.29
CA LYS A 49 49.03 -9.39 -31.85
C LYS A 49 49.06 -10.92 -31.73
N ALA A 50 49.40 -11.60 -32.83
CA ALA A 50 49.63 -13.04 -32.82
C ALA A 50 50.73 -13.38 -31.80
N SER A 51 50.35 -13.96 -30.66
CA SER A 51 51.30 -14.53 -29.72
C SER A 51 51.75 -15.89 -30.26
N LYS A 52 53.07 -16.11 -30.33
CA LYS A 52 53.62 -17.44 -30.63
C LYS A 52 53.05 -18.47 -29.64
N PRO A 53 52.77 -19.71 -30.08
CA PRO A 53 52.28 -20.76 -29.19
C PRO A 53 53.30 -20.93 -28.06
N ARG A 54 52.95 -20.42 -26.89
CA ARG A 54 53.81 -20.47 -25.71
C ARG A 54 53.68 -21.90 -25.19
N GLU A 55 54.72 -22.71 -25.36
CA GLU A 55 54.83 -24.04 -24.74
C GLU A 55 54.33 -23.96 -23.30
N GLN A 56 53.40 -24.84 -22.95
CA GLN A 56 52.80 -24.92 -21.62
C GLN A 56 53.89 -25.23 -20.57
N LYS A 57 54.59 -24.20 -20.08
CA LYS A 57 55.38 -24.31 -18.85
C LYS A 57 54.42 -24.71 -17.74
N ARG A 58 54.60 -25.94 -17.22
CA ARG A 58 53.90 -26.55 -16.07
C ARG A 58 53.04 -25.54 -15.31
N LEU A 59 51.72 -25.58 -15.52
CA LEU A 59 50.75 -24.80 -14.76
C LEU A 59 51.12 -24.90 -13.27
N ARG A 60 51.41 -23.78 -12.61
CA ARG A 60 51.67 -23.69 -11.17
C ARG A 60 50.70 -22.67 -10.58
N GLY A 61 50.15 -22.96 -9.39
CA GLY A 61 49.14 -22.13 -8.74
C GLY A 61 47.74 -22.30 -9.34
N PHE A 62 47.09 -21.18 -9.66
CA PHE A 62 45.70 -21.09 -10.13
C PHE A 62 45.40 -21.96 -11.36
N GLY A 63 46.37 -22.14 -12.26
CA GLY A 63 46.21 -23.00 -13.43
C GLY A 63 46.01 -24.48 -13.10
N ARG A 64 46.63 -25.01 -12.04
CA ARG A 64 46.36 -26.38 -11.58
C ARG A 64 44.99 -26.51 -10.95
N MET A 65 44.58 -25.49 -10.19
CA MET A 65 43.24 -25.45 -9.59
C MET A 65 42.16 -25.45 -10.67
N LEU A 66 42.32 -24.66 -11.74
CA LEU A 66 41.40 -24.65 -12.88
C LEU A 66 41.37 -26.00 -13.61
N VAL A 67 42.53 -26.61 -13.87
CA VAL A 67 42.57 -27.94 -14.50
C VAL A 67 41.96 -29.01 -13.58
N ALA A 68 42.18 -28.94 -12.26
CA ALA A 68 41.57 -29.84 -11.29
C ALA A 68 40.05 -29.66 -11.22
N LEU A 69 39.54 -28.42 -11.27
CA LEU A 69 38.12 -28.12 -11.35
C LEU A 69 37.51 -28.62 -12.65
N GLN A 70 38.18 -28.44 -13.79
CA GLN A 70 37.74 -28.95 -15.08
C GLN A 70 37.70 -30.49 -15.10
N GLN A 71 38.74 -31.15 -14.58
CA GLN A 71 38.77 -32.61 -14.46
C GLN A 71 37.72 -33.13 -13.47
N GLY A 72 37.50 -32.41 -12.37
CA GLY A 72 36.44 -32.68 -11.40
C GLY A 72 35.05 -32.59 -12.03
N TYR A 73 34.78 -31.50 -12.75
CA TYR A 73 33.55 -31.29 -13.51
C TYR A 73 33.34 -32.41 -14.56
N GLY A 74 34.39 -32.80 -15.28
CA GLY A 74 34.31 -33.90 -16.25
C GLY A 74 33.97 -35.25 -15.60
N LYS A 75 34.56 -35.57 -14.44
CA LYS A 75 34.25 -36.79 -13.69
C LYS A 75 32.83 -36.79 -13.15
N SER A 76 32.37 -35.67 -12.57
CA SER A 76 31.00 -35.55 -12.07
C SER A 76 29.99 -35.61 -13.20
N LEU A 77 30.27 -34.98 -14.34
CA LEU A 77 29.39 -35.02 -15.51
C LEU A 77 29.24 -36.44 -16.05
N LYS A 78 30.34 -37.20 -16.16
CA LYS A 78 30.28 -38.61 -16.59
C LYS A 78 29.44 -39.47 -15.64
N TRP A 79 29.53 -39.21 -14.33
CA TRP A 79 28.71 -39.90 -13.34
C TRP A 79 27.21 -39.55 -13.47
N VAL A 80 26.89 -38.26 -13.65
CA VAL A 80 25.52 -37.76 -13.86
C VAL A 80 24.91 -38.36 -15.14
N LEU A 81 25.67 -38.40 -16.24
CA LEU A 81 25.21 -38.99 -17.51
C LEU A 81 24.95 -40.51 -17.43
N ASN A 82 25.68 -41.22 -16.56
CA ASN A 82 25.43 -42.65 -16.33
C ASN A 82 24.18 -42.92 -15.47
N HIS A 83 23.65 -41.91 -14.76
CA HIS A 83 22.51 -42.04 -13.85
C HIS A 83 21.31 -41.19 -14.27
N THR A 84 20.98 -41.16 -15.57
CA THR A 84 19.94 -40.30 -16.17
C THR A 84 18.58 -40.37 -15.45
N ARG A 85 18.16 -41.55 -15.00
CA ARG A 85 16.89 -41.71 -14.25
C ARG A 85 16.91 -40.99 -12.90
N LEU A 86 18.03 -41.06 -12.19
CA LEU A 86 18.22 -40.38 -10.89
C LEU A 86 18.22 -38.87 -11.09
N VAL A 87 18.89 -38.38 -12.13
CA VAL A 87 18.91 -36.95 -12.49
C VAL A 87 17.51 -36.43 -12.83
N GLY A 88 16.70 -37.23 -13.53
CA GLY A 88 15.29 -36.90 -13.78
C GLY A 88 14.45 -36.78 -12.50
N VAL A 89 14.66 -37.66 -11.53
CA VAL A 89 14.02 -37.57 -10.20
C VAL A 89 14.47 -36.32 -9.45
N VAL A 90 15.77 -35.98 -9.50
CA VAL A 90 16.29 -34.74 -8.90
C VAL A 90 15.67 -33.51 -9.55
N LEU A 91 15.48 -33.51 -10.87
CA LEU A 91 14.78 -32.42 -11.56
C LEU A 91 13.34 -32.26 -11.07
N LEU A 92 12.57 -33.35 -10.96
CA LEU A 92 11.23 -33.30 -10.38
C LEU A 92 11.24 -32.82 -8.92
N GLY A 93 12.22 -33.24 -8.14
CA GLY A 93 12.45 -32.78 -6.78
C GLY A 93 12.73 -31.27 -6.71
N THR A 94 13.54 -30.72 -7.62
CA THR A 94 13.79 -29.27 -7.68
C THR A 94 12.57 -28.47 -8.10
N ILE A 95 11.72 -29.00 -8.99
CA ILE A 95 10.44 -28.38 -9.34
C ILE A 95 9.51 -28.36 -8.12
N ALA A 96 9.36 -29.49 -7.43
CA ALA A 96 8.55 -29.56 -6.22
C ALA A 96 9.05 -28.63 -5.11
N LEU A 97 10.37 -28.56 -4.91
CA LEU A 97 11.00 -27.63 -3.98
C LEU A 97 10.74 -26.16 -4.36
N ASN A 98 10.78 -25.83 -5.65
CA ASN A 98 10.49 -24.48 -6.12
C ASN A 98 9.04 -24.07 -5.82
N ILE A 99 8.08 -24.98 -6.08
CA ILE A 99 6.67 -24.77 -5.75
C ILE A 99 6.49 -24.57 -4.24
N TRP A 100 7.12 -25.41 -3.42
CA TRP A 100 7.05 -25.30 -1.96
C TRP A 100 7.64 -23.97 -1.46
N LEU A 101 8.84 -23.60 -1.92
CA LEU A 101 9.48 -22.31 -1.59
C LEU A 101 8.61 -21.13 -2.03
N TYR A 102 8.04 -21.17 -3.22
CA TYR A 102 7.18 -20.11 -3.74
C TYR A 102 5.92 -19.92 -2.89
N ILE A 103 5.34 -21.00 -2.37
CA ILE A 103 4.17 -20.94 -1.48
C ILE A 103 4.58 -20.42 -0.09
N SER A 104 5.70 -20.89 0.44
CA SER A 104 6.17 -20.56 1.80
C SER A 104 6.65 -19.12 1.95
N ILE A 105 7.20 -18.52 0.89
CA ILE A 105 7.77 -17.16 0.97
C ILE A 105 6.63 -16.11 1.01
N PRO A 106 6.66 -15.17 1.98
CA PRO A 106 5.69 -14.10 2.08
C PRO A 106 5.73 -13.19 0.85
N LYS A 107 4.57 -12.70 0.43
CA LYS A 107 4.43 -11.87 -0.77
C LYS A 107 4.04 -10.44 -0.39
N THR A 108 4.67 -9.48 -1.05
CA THR A 108 4.37 -8.04 -0.88
C THR A 108 4.46 -7.33 -2.22
N PHE A 109 3.93 -6.11 -2.30
CA PHE A 109 3.99 -5.29 -3.52
C PHE A 109 5.40 -4.69 -3.69
N PHE A 110 5.76 -3.78 -2.80
CA PHE A 110 7.10 -3.26 -2.60
C PHE A 110 7.51 -3.52 -1.15
N PRO A 111 8.80 -3.78 -0.86
CA PRO A 111 9.28 -3.81 0.51
C PRO A 111 9.14 -2.41 1.13
N GLU A 112 8.77 -2.37 2.41
CA GLU A 112 8.69 -1.09 3.12
C GLU A 112 10.08 -0.45 3.20
N GLN A 113 10.14 0.81 2.81
CA GLN A 113 11.37 1.60 2.83
C GLN A 113 11.40 2.48 4.07
N ASP A 114 12.62 2.68 4.57
CA ASP A 114 12.89 3.64 5.62
C ASP A 114 13.35 4.95 4.99
N THR A 115 12.38 5.84 4.73
CA THR A 115 12.60 7.17 4.13
C THR A 115 13.07 8.21 5.15
N GLY A 116 13.19 7.84 6.43
CA GLY A 116 13.47 8.79 7.52
C GLY A 116 12.28 9.69 7.87
N VAL A 117 11.08 9.44 7.31
CA VAL A 117 9.87 10.22 7.60
C VAL A 117 8.72 9.29 7.99
N LEU A 118 8.09 9.59 9.13
CA LEU A 118 6.85 8.96 9.56
C LEU A 118 5.70 9.96 9.45
N MET A 119 4.52 9.42 9.18
CA MET A 119 3.27 10.16 9.03
C MET A 119 2.25 9.58 10.02
N GLY A 120 1.54 10.46 10.73
CA GLY A 120 0.69 10.08 11.85
C GLY A 120 -0.70 10.70 11.82
N GLY A 121 -1.75 9.90 11.70
CA GLY A 121 -3.13 10.37 11.77
C GLY A 121 -3.68 10.30 13.19
N ILE A 122 -4.11 11.43 13.75
CA ILE A 122 -4.80 11.48 15.05
C ILE A 122 -6.30 11.41 14.80
N GLN A 123 -6.95 10.50 15.51
CA GLN A 123 -8.41 10.39 15.59
C GLN A 123 -8.83 10.46 17.04
N ALA A 124 -9.51 11.53 17.40
CA ALA A 124 -10.08 11.72 18.72
C ALA A 124 -11.57 11.35 18.76
N ASP A 125 -12.17 11.42 19.95
CA ASP A 125 -13.61 11.27 20.12
C ASP A 125 -14.39 12.20 19.18
N GLN A 126 -15.52 11.72 18.65
CA GLN A 126 -16.32 12.48 17.68
C GLN A 126 -16.98 13.74 18.27
N SER A 127 -17.07 13.82 19.60
CA SER A 127 -17.59 14.97 20.33
C SER A 127 -16.51 15.92 20.86
N ILE A 128 -15.23 15.68 20.55
CA ILE A 128 -14.13 16.51 21.06
C ILE A 128 -14.20 17.94 20.50
N SER A 129 -13.94 18.94 21.35
CA SER A 129 -13.80 20.32 20.92
C SER A 129 -12.44 20.60 20.29
N PHE A 130 -12.33 21.65 19.47
CA PHE A 130 -11.06 22.07 18.87
C PHE A 130 -9.98 22.36 19.92
N GLN A 131 -10.36 22.98 21.04
CA GLN A 131 -9.45 23.33 22.13
C GLN A 131 -8.91 22.08 22.83
N ALA A 132 -9.77 21.09 23.09
CA ALA A 132 -9.36 19.81 23.67
C ALA A 132 -8.49 19.02 22.67
N MET A 133 -8.84 19.03 21.39
CA MET A 133 -8.07 18.40 20.32
C MET A 133 -6.66 19.02 20.19
N ARG A 134 -6.54 20.35 20.31
CA ARG A 134 -5.25 21.04 20.32
C ARG A 134 -4.39 20.60 21.52
N GLY A 135 -4.99 20.39 22.69
CA GLY A 135 -4.30 19.82 23.85
C GLY A 135 -3.75 18.43 23.55
N LYS A 136 -4.60 17.53 23.02
CA LYS A 136 -4.20 16.16 22.62
C LYS A 136 -3.08 16.16 21.58
N LEU A 137 -3.13 17.05 20.60
CA LEU A 137 -2.06 17.22 19.61
C LEU A 137 -0.73 17.58 20.29
N GLN A 138 -0.73 18.51 21.25
CA GLN A 138 0.47 18.90 21.98
C GLN A 138 1.02 17.76 22.83
N ASP A 139 0.15 16.98 23.47
CA ASP A 139 0.55 15.81 24.26
C ASP A 139 1.24 14.75 23.39
N PHE A 140 0.65 14.42 22.24
CA PHE A 140 1.27 13.51 21.27
C PHE A 140 2.60 14.02 20.72
N MET A 141 2.66 15.32 20.38
CA MET A 141 3.91 15.94 19.92
C MET A 141 5.02 15.84 20.96
N LYS A 142 4.68 16.01 22.25
CA LYS A 142 5.65 15.87 23.34
C LYS A 142 6.14 14.44 23.48
N ILE A 143 5.24 13.45 23.51
CA ILE A 143 5.59 12.03 23.61
C ILE A 143 6.53 11.59 22.47
N ILE A 144 6.29 12.07 21.25
CA ILE A 144 7.11 11.72 20.09
C ILE A 144 8.44 12.46 20.12
N ARG A 145 8.46 13.75 20.48
CA ARG A 145 9.70 14.54 20.58
C ARG A 145 10.65 14.02 21.66
N ASP A 146 10.13 13.42 22.72
CA ASP A 146 10.93 12.80 23.79
C ASP A 146 11.64 11.51 23.33
N ASP A 147 11.35 11.00 22.12
CA ASP A 147 11.99 9.81 21.58
C ASP A 147 13.35 10.14 20.92
N PRO A 148 14.46 9.45 21.28
CA PRO A 148 15.80 9.83 20.85
C PRO A 148 16.06 9.67 19.35
N ALA A 149 15.25 8.86 18.65
CA ALA A 149 15.38 8.62 17.22
C ALA A 149 14.69 9.70 16.36
N VAL A 150 13.91 10.58 16.98
CA VAL A 150 13.17 11.66 16.33
C VAL A 150 14.03 12.92 16.27
N ASP A 151 14.04 13.58 15.11
CA ASP A 151 14.72 14.86 14.90
C ASP A 151 13.73 16.02 15.05
N ASN A 152 12.60 15.95 14.32
CA ASN A 152 11.57 16.98 14.37
C ASN A 152 10.15 16.40 14.26
N VAL A 153 9.19 17.12 14.85
CA VAL A 153 7.76 16.78 14.81
C VAL A 153 6.96 18.03 14.49
N THR A 154 6.11 17.92 13.47
CA THR A 154 5.15 18.96 13.08
C THR A 154 3.75 18.39 13.12
N GLY A 155 2.81 19.09 13.74
CA GLY A 155 1.42 18.66 13.88
C GLY A 155 0.45 19.72 13.38
N PHE A 156 -0.63 19.27 12.75
CA PHE A 156 -1.72 20.10 12.24
C PHE A 156 -3.05 19.53 12.75
N THR A 157 -3.95 20.40 13.19
CA THR A 157 -5.34 20.04 13.54
C THR A 157 -6.26 21.18 13.16
N GLY A 158 -7.54 20.89 12.94
CA GLY A 158 -8.52 21.83 12.40
C GLY A 158 -8.72 21.71 10.88
N GLY A 159 -9.57 22.58 10.33
CA GLY A 159 -10.04 22.49 8.94
C GLY A 159 -11.40 21.80 8.85
N SER A 160 -11.57 20.86 7.91
CA SER A 160 -12.87 20.22 7.62
C SER A 160 -13.36 19.25 8.71
N ARG A 161 -12.49 18.78 9.62
CA ARG A 161 -12.83 17.83 10.69
C ARG A 161 -12.13 18.22 11.99
N VAL A 162 -12.93 18.61 12.99
CA VAL A 162 -12.43 19.12 14.28
C VAL A 162 -11.83 18.02 15.16
N ASN A 163 -12.31 16.78 15.01
CA ASN A 163 -11.88 15.60 15.77
C ASN A 163 -10.66 14.88 15.18
N SER A 164 -9.96 15.50 14.24
CA SER A 164 -8.84 14.88 13.52
C SER A 164 -7.60 15.76 13.50
N GLY A 165 -6.45 15.11 13.38
CA GLY A 165 -5.16 15.77 13.27
C GLY A 165 -4.20 14.97 12.41
N MET A 166 -3.19 15.64 11.89
CA MET A 166 -2.17 15.08 11.04
C MET A 166 -0.80 15.47 11.60
N MET A 167 0.08 14.50 11.75
CA MET A 167 1.46 14.69 12.22
C MET A 167 2.46 14.21 11.18
N PHE A 168 3.54 14.97 11.03
CA PHE A 168 4.71 14.62 10.25
C PHE A 168 5.91 14.57 11.19
N ILE A 169 6.63 13.46 11.15
CA ILE A 169 7.71 13.16 12.08
C ILE A 169 8.94 12.87 11.23
N THR A 170 9.95 13.71 11.36
CA THR A 170 11.25 13.51 10.71
C THR A 170 12.15 12.76 11.69
N LEU A 171 12.66 11.61 11.27
CA LEU A 171 13.62 10.82 12.02
C LEU A 171 15.04 11.29 11.74
N LYS A 172 15.94 11.01 12.68
CA LYS A 172 17.37 11.24 12.47
C LYS A 172 17.89 10.42 11.29
N PRO A 173 19.00 10.86 10.64
CA PRO A 173 19.67 10.09 9.60
C PRO A 173 20.00 8.67 10.07
N ARG A 174 20.01 7.71 9.14
CA ARG A 174 20.24 6.29 9.45
C ARG A 174 21.60 6.02 10.11
N ASP A 175 22.58 6.90 9.90
CA ASP A 175 23.90 6.77 10.52
C ASP A 175 23.91 7.12 12.02
N GLU A 176 22.87 7.83 12.50
CA GLU A 176 22.72 8.25 13.90
C GLU A 176 21.71 7.38 14.68
N ARG A 177 21.03 6.44 14.02
CA ARG A 177 20.07 5.53 14.64
C ARG A 177 20.26 4.09 14.16
N SER A 178 20.20 3.13 15.09
CA SER A 178 20.29 1.70 14.76
C SER A 178 18.97 1.06 14.37
N GLU A 179 17.85 1.67 14.77
CA GLU A 179 16.50 1.12 14.59
C GLU A 179 15.88 1.58 13.27
N THR A 180 15.05 0.72 12.67
CA THR A 180 14.28 1.07 11.48
C THR A 180 13.05 1.91 11.81
N ALA A 181 12.52 2.64 10.83
CA ALA A 181 11.26 3.37 10.93
C ALA A 181 10.13 2.51 11.55
N GLN A 182 9.99 1.26 11.12
CA GLN A 182 8.95 0.36 11.62
C GLN A 182 9.17 -0.02 13.10
N GLN A 183 10.41 -0.26 13.51
CA GLN A 183 10.73 -0.53 14.92
C GLN A 183 10.45 0.67 15.82
N ILE A 184 10.71 1.88 15.32
CA ILE A 184 10.40 3.13 16.01
C ILE A 184 8.88 3.31 16.14
N ILE A 185 8.12 3.02 15.08
CA ILE A 185 6.64 3.01 15.12
C ILE A 185 6.14 2.04 16.19
N ASP A 186 6.63 0.79 16.18
CA ASP A 186 6.20 -0.24 17.13
C ASP A 186 6.50 0.18 18.59
N ARG A 187 7.66 0.81 18.85
CA ARG A 187 7.99 1.39 20.16
C ARG A 187 7.06 2.54 20.54
N LEU A 188 6.84 3.49 19.63
CA LEU A 188 6.01 4.66 19.88
C LEU A 188 4.55 4.25 20.11
N ARG A 189 4.04 3.24 19.39
CA ARG A 189 2.68 2.72 19.54
C ARG A 189 2.34 2.38 20.99
N VAL A 190 3.26 1.72 21.71
CA VAL A 190 3.07 1.34 23.13
C VAL A 190 2.99 2.58 24.04
N LYS A 191 3.78 3.63 23.75
CA LYS A 191 3.75 4.88 24.51
C LYS A 191 2.47 5.67 24.24
N LEU A 192 2.08 5.75 22.96
CA LEU A 192 0.95 6.55 22.47
C LEU A 192 -0.41 5.95 22.84
N ALA A 193 -0.51 4.63 22.99
CA ALA A 193 -1.75 3.95 23.39
C ALA A 193 -2.25 4.32 24.81
N LYS A 194 -1.44 5.06 25.59
CA LYS A 194 -1.81 5.49 26.95
C LYS A 194 -2.63 6.78 26.99
N GLU A 195 -2.75 7.49 25.88
CA GLU A 195 -3.47 8.76 25.82
C GLU A 195 -4.99 8.52 25.74
N PRO A 196 -5.79 8.92 26.76
CA PRO A 196 -7.22 8.65 26.75
C PRO A 196 -7.97 9.59 25.79
N GLY A 197 -8.96 9.06 25.09
CA GLY A 197 -9.88 9.84 24.25
C GLY A 197 -9.32 10.25 22.87
N ALA A 198 -8.11 9.82 22.52
CA ALA A 198 -7.55 9.98 21.18
C ALA A 198 -6.57 8.86 20.85
N ASN A 199 -6.55 8.43 19.59
CA ASN A 199 -5.60 7.46 19.07
C ASN A 199 -4.74 8.11 17.98
N LEU A 200 -3.43 7.88 18.04
CA LEU A 200 -2.48 8.25 16.99
C LEU A 200 -2.06 6.99 16.22
N PHE A 201 -2.36 6.96 14.94
CA PHE A 201 -1.95 5.90 14.02
C PHE A 201 -0.74 6.35 13.23
N LEU A 202 0.37 5.62 13.34
CA LEU A 202 1.62 5.94 12.66
C LEU A 202 1.86 5.00 11.47
N MET A 203 2.45 5.53 10.41
CA MET A 203 2.90 4.78 9.25
C MET A 203 4.19 5.37 8.69
N ALA A 204 5.07 4.53 8.15
CA ALA A 204 6.27 4.98 7.44
C ALA A 204 5.88 5.51 6.06
N VAL A 205 6.36 6.70 5.70
CA VAL A 205 6.08 7.26 4.37
C VAL A 205 6.80 6.43 3.31
N GLN A 206 6.04 5.92 2.34
CA GLN A 206 6.55 5.15 1.21
C GLN A 206 6.68 6.04 -0.02
N ASP A 207 7.79 5.91 -0.75
CA ASP A 207 8.03 6.67 -2.00
C ASP A 207 6.97 6.35 -3.07
N ILE A 208 6.49 5.09 -3.08
CA ILE A 208 5.45 4.63 -3.99
C ILE A 208 4.19 4.33 -3.17
N ARG A 209 3.27 5.29 -3.16
CA ARG A 209 1.91 5.11 -2.64
C ARG A 209 0.90 5.14 -3.77
N VAL A 210 0.02 4.14 -3.79
CA VAL A 210 -1.06 4.05 -4.78
C VAL A 210 -2.39 4.44 -4.14
N GLY A 211 -3.13 5.30 -4.86
CA GLY A 211 -4.43 5.80 -4.44
C GLY A 211 -4.34 7.21 -3.85
N GLY A 212 -5.43 7.97 -4.00
CA GLY A 212 -5.53 9.37 -3.53
C GLY A 212 -6.31 9.55 -2.22
N ARG A 213 -6.79 8.46 -1.62
CA ARG A 213 -7.60 8.53 -0.40
C ARG A 213 -6.71 8.78 0.81
N GLN A 214 -7.04 9.82 1.59
CA GLN A 214 -6.41 10.04 2.89
C GLN A 214 -6.84 8.93 3.84
N SER A 215 -5.86 8.29 4.47
CA SER A 215 -6.07 7.17 5.38
C SER A 215 -5.02 7.25 6.48
N ASN A 216 -5.37 6.75 7.66
CA ASN A 216 -4.52 6.72 8.84
C ASN A 216 -3.58 5.51 8.87
N ALA A 217 -3.55 4.69 7.81
CA ALA A 217 -2.71 3.51 7.72
C ALA A 217 -2.22 3.23 6.28
N SER A 218 -1.25 2.32 6.15
CA SER A 218 -0.61 1.98 4.86
C SER A 218 -1.53 1.25 3.87
N TYR A 219 -2.46 0.44 4.37
CA TYR A 219 -3.33 -0.41 3.56
C TYR A 219 -4.81 -0.20 3.88
N GLN A 220 -5.67 -0.46 2.89
CA GLN A 220 -7.10 -0.15 2.95
C GLN A 220 -7.94 -1.34 2.46
N TYR A 221 -9.03 -1.59 3.18
CA TYR A 221 -10.09 -2.54 2.83
C TYR A 221 -11.44 -1.83 2.91
N THR A 222 -12.08 -1.65 1.77
CA THR A 222 -13.35 -0.91 1.65
C THR A 222 -14.52 -1.87 1.61
N LEU A 223 -15.48 -1.65 2.50
CA LEU A 223 -16.79 -2.27 2.50
C LEU A 223 -17.74 -1.42 1.65
N LEU A 224 -18.40 -2.05 0.69
CA LEU A 224 -19.32 -1.42 -0.25
C LEU A 224 -20.72 -2.00 -0.05
N SER A 225 -21.73 -1.14 -0.02
CA SER A 225 -23.13 -1.56 -0.02
C SER A 225 -24.01 -0.50 -0.67
N ASP A 226 -25.13 -0.94 -1.23
CA ASP A 226 -26.18 -0.06 -1.72
C ASP A 226 -27.13 0.39 -0.58
N ASP A 227 -26.97 -0.18 0.62
CA ASP A 227 -27.71 0.20 1.83
C ASP A 227 -26.75 0.69 2.94
N LEU A 228 -26.93 1.93 3.36
CA LEU A 228 -26.16 2.54 4.44
C LEU A 228 -26.44 1.87 5.80
N ALA A 229 -27.66 1.39 6.03
CA ALA A 229 -28.01 0.70 7.27
C ALA A 229 -27.23 -0.61 7.42
N ALA A 230 -27.08 -1.36 6.33
CA ALA A 230 -26.25 -2.57 6.30
C ALA A 230 -24.78 -2.27 6.65
N LEU A 231 -24.19 -1.19 6.10
CA LEU A 231 -22.82 -0.79 6.46
C LEU A 231 -22.69 -0.39 7.94
N ARG A 232 -23.66 0.34 8.47
CA ARG A 232 -23.70 0.74 9.89
C ARG A 232 -23.76 -0.45 10.84
N GLU A 233 -24.43 -1.52 10.45
CA GLU A 233 -24.51 -2.73 11.26
C GLU A 233 -23.24 -3.59 11.16
N TRP A 234 -22.74 -3.78 9.94
CA TRP A 234 -21.69 -4.77 9.67
C TRP A 234 -20.28 -4.23 9.82
N GLU A 235 -20.01 -2.96 9.49
CA GLU A 235 -18.67 -2.41 9.64
C GLU A 235 -18.12 -2.54 11.05
N PRO A 236 -18.86 -2.19 12.13
CA PRO A 236 -18.29 -2.25 13.47
C PRO A 236 -17.98 -3.70 13.88
N LYS A 237 -18.79 -4.67 13.42
CA LYS A 237 -18.58 -6.11 13.65
C LYS A 237 -17.32 -6.59 12.92
N ILE A 238 -17.18 -6.23 11.64
CA ILE A 238 -16.03 -6.58 10.80
C ILE A 238 -14.76 -5.95 11.38
N ARG A 239 -14.75 -4.63 11.62
CA ARG A 239 -13.61 -3.91 12.20
C ARG A 239 -13.16 -4.54 13.53
N LYS A 240 -14.09 -4.84 14.44
CA LYS A 240 -13.76 -5.50 15.72
C LYS A 240 -13.12 -6.87 15.49
N LYS A 241 -13.65 -7.67 14.58
CA LYS A 241 -13.05 -8.97 14.24
C LYS A 241 -11.66 -8.81 13.63
N LEU A 242 -11.48 -7.88 12.69
CA LEU A 242 -10.18 -7.60 12.07
C LEU A 242 -9.15 -7.09 13.09
N ALA A 243 -9.56 -6.27 14.07
CA ALA A 243 -8.68 -5.80 15.13
C ALA A 243 -8.16 -6.92 16.06
N THR A 244 -8.79 -8.11 16.06
CA THR A 244 -8.31 -9.28 16.82
C THR A 244 -7.27 -10.11 16.06
N LEU A 245 -7.04 -9.84 14.77
CA LEU A 245 -6.14 -10.62 13.94
C LEU A 245 -4.68 -10.23 14.23
N PRO A 246 -3.79 -11.18 14.57
CA PRO A 246 -2.38 -10.90 14.81
C PRO A 246 -1.62 -10.51 13.53
N GLU A 247 -2.22 -10.70 12.35
CA GLU A 247 -1.66 -10.26 11.06
C GLU A 247 -1.89 -8.77 10.78
N LEU A 248 -2.74 -8.09 11.55
CA LEU A 248 -3.10 -6.68 11.35
C LEU A 248 -2.69 -5.83 12.56
N ALA A 249 -2.25 -4.60 12.31
CA ALA A 249 -2.01 -3.58 13.31
C ALA A 249 -2.80 -2.31 13.01
N ASP A 250 -3.03 -1.48 14.03
CA ASP A 250 -3.60 -0.13 13.87
C ASP A 250 -4.92 -0.08 13.09
N VAL A 251 -5.76 -1.12 13.22
CA VAL A 251 -7.02 -1.24 12.50
C VAL A 251 -7.96 -0.10 12.90
N ASN A 252 -8.27 0.77 11.94
CA ASN A 252 -9.12 1.94 12.12
C ASN A 252 -10.12 2.09 10.97
N SER A 253 -11.04 3.03 11.09
CA SER A 253 -12.13 3.23 10.12
C SER A 253 -12.41 4.70 9.89
N ASP A 254 -12.78 5.01 8.65
CA ASP A 254 -13.22 6.33 8.23
C ASP A 254 -14.69 6.63 8.59
N GLN A 255 -15.41 5.65 9.14
CA GLN A 255 -16.79 5.77 9.58
C GLN A 255 -16.92 6.58 10.88
N GLN A 256 -17.70 7.66 10.83
CA GLN A 256 -17.91 8.58 11.94
C GLN A 256 -19.41 8.82 12.17
N ASP A 257 -20.12 7.84 12.73
CA ASP A 257 -21.58 7.85 12.91
C ASP A 257 -22.07 8.30 14.31
N ASN A 258 -21.15 8.65 15.20
CA ASN A 258 -21.45 9.02 16.59
C ASN A 258 -21.16 10.51 16.84
N GLY A 259 -21.35 11.35 15.83
CA GLY A 259 -21.28 12.80 16.00
C GLY A 259 -22.44 13.25 16.89
N ALA A 260 -22.15 14.04 17.91
CA ALA A 260 -23.19 14.59 18.78
C ALA A 260 -24.00 15.64 18.00
N GLU A 261 -25.30 15.41 17.89
CA GLU A 261 -26.25 16.32 17.24
C GLU A 261 -27.39 16.66 18.21
N MET A 262 -27.93 17.86 18.07
CA MET A 262 -29.21 18.22 18.64
C MET A 262 -30.26 18.30 17.53
N ASN A 263 -31.15 17.32 17.45
CA ASN A 263 -32.16 17.29 16.40
C ASN A 263 -33.32 18.22 16.78
N LEU A 264 -33.59 19.23 15.94
CA LEU A 264 -34.68 20.20 16.12
C LEU A 264 -35.89 19.80 15.27
N VAL A 265 -37.01 19.49 15.92
CA VAL A 265 -38.26 19.11 15.27
C VAL A 265 -39.29 20.22 15.44
N TYR A 266 -39.75 20.76 14.32
CA TYR A 266 -40.79 21.79 14.28
C TYR A 266 -42.19 21.19 14.28
N ASP A 267 -43.09 21.79 15.07
CA ASP A 267 -44.53 21.61 14.94
C ASP A 267 -45.07 22.58 13.89
N ARG A 268 -45.15 22.10 12.65
CA ARG A 268 -45.58 22.90 11.50
C ARG A 268 -47.02 23.40 11.63
N ASP A 269 -47.90 22.66 12.29
CA ASP A 269 -49.29 23.05 12.48
C ASP A 269 -49.39 24.22 13.47
N THR A 270 -48.59 24.18 14.54
CA THR A 270 -48.49 25.29 15.50
C THR A 270 -47.80 26.51 14.89
N MET A 271 -46.76 26.34 14.08
CA MET A 271 -46.13 27.44 13.34
C MET A 271 -47.13 28.15 12.40
N ALA A 272 -47.91 27.39 11.63
CA ALA A 272 -48.91 27.94 10.72
C ALA A 272 -49.98 28.76 11.45
N ARG A 273 -50.48 28.26 12.60
CA ARG A 273 -51.45 28.98 13.45
C ARG A 273 -50.89 30.27 14.05
N LEU A 274 -49.60 30.29 14.36
CA LEU A 274 -48.92 31.47 14.93
C LEU A 274 -48.46 32.46 13.85
N GLY A 275 -48.64 32.15 12.56
CA GLY A 275 -48.18 32.97 11.45
C GLY A 275 -46.65 33.04 11.36
N ILE A 276 -45.97 31.92 11.63
CA ILE A 276 -44.51 31.80 11.58
C ILE A 276 -44.12 30.93 10.39
N ASP A 277 -43.23 31.46 9.55
CA ASP A 277 -42.65 30.70 8.43
C ASP A 277 -41.45 29.84 8.88
N VAL A 278 -41.31 28.65 8.31
CA VAL A 278 -40.18 27.73 8.54
C VAL A 278 -38.87 28.37 8.10
N GLN A 279 -38.88 29.17 7.03
CA GLN A 279 -37.69 29.89 6.58
C GLN A 279 -37.21 30.92 7.61
N ALA A 280 -38.12 31.56 8.35
CA ALA A 280 -37.78 32.51 9.39
C ALA A 280 -37.07 31.82 10.56
N ALA A 281 -37.58 30.68 11.02
CA ALA A 281 -36.95 29.86 12.06
C ALA A 281 -35.57 29.34 11.62
N ASN A 282 -35.45 28.81 10.39
CA ASN A 282 -34.17 28.35 9.85
C ASN A 282 -33.16 29.49 9.68
N SER A 283 -33.62 30.67 9.26
CA SER A 283 -32.75 31.86 9.13
C SER A 283 -32.23 32.32 10.48
N LEU A 284 -33.06 32.28 11.53
CA LEU A 284 -32.64 32.58 12.90
C LEU A 284 -31.53 31.62 13.37
N LEU A 285 -31.73 30.31 13.21
CA LEU A 285 -30.73 29.30 13.59
C LEU A 285 -29.44 29.44 12.77
N ASN A 286 -29.54 29.70 11.47
CA ASN A 286 -28.39 29.87 10.60
C ASN A 286 -27.61 31.15 10.93
N ASN A 287 -28.30 32.26 11.25
CA ASN A 287 -27.67 33.49 11.72
C ASN A 287 -26.95 33.30 13.08
N ALA A 288 -27.48 32.43 13.95
CA ALA A 288 -26.90 32.17 15.26
C ALA A 288 -25.71 31.20 15.20
N PHE A 289 -25.84 30.08 14.47
CA PHE A 289 -24.91 28.94 14.54
C PHE A 289 -24.27 28.53 13.20
N GLY A 290 -24.76 29.06 12.07
CA GLY A 290 -24.34 28.64 10.73
C GLY A 290 -23.13 29.37 10.15
N GLN A 291 -22.51 30.28 10.90
CA GLN A 291 -21.41 31.15 10.43
C GLN A 291 -21.78 31.87 9.12
N ARG A 292 -22.95 32.52 9.10
CA ARG A 292 -23.50 33.09 7.87
C ARG A 292 -22.68 34.30 7.42
N GLN A 293 -22.09 34.20 6.22
CA GLN A 293 -21.48 35.36 5.55
C GLN A 293 -22.57 36.32 5.06
N ILE A 294 -22.63 37.51 5.62
CA ILE A 294 -23.66 38.52 5.29
C ILE A 294 -23.17 39.56 4.29
N SER A 295 -21.85 39.80 4.23
CA SER A 295 -21.23 40.78 3.34
C SER A 295 -19.74 40.49 3.17
N THR A 296 -19.12 41.16 2.20
CA THR A 296 -17.67 41.16 2.00
C THR A 296 -17.20 42.61 1.95
N ILE A 297 -16.25 42.96 2.81
CA ILE A 297 -15.57 44.26 2.79
C ILE A 297 -14.36 44.16 1.88
N TYR A 298 -14.34 44.96 0.82
CA TYR A 298 -13.24 45.01 -0.14
C TYR A 298 -12.23 46.10 0.27
N GLN A 299 -10.97 45.71 0.44
CA GLN A 299 -9.83 46.61 0.57
C GLN A 299 -8.87 46.41 -0.63
N PRO A 300 -7.97 47.37 -0.93
CA PRO A 300 -7.11 47.29 -2.12
C PRO A 300 -6.27 46.02 -2.26
N MET A 301 -5.85 45.40 -1.14
CA MET A 301 -5.03 44.18 -1.15
C MET A 301 -5.73 42.94 -0.59
N ASN A 302 -6.86 43.09 0.10
CA ASN A 302 -7.53 42.02 0.84
C ASN A 302 -9.05 42.13 0.76
N GLN A 303 -9.74 41.00 0.92
CA GLN A 303 -11.19 40.96 1.07
C GLN A 303 -11.53 40.30 2.39
N TYR A 304 -12.40 40.93 3.19
CA TYR A 304 -12.78 40.44 4.52
C TYR A 304 -14.24 40.01 4.50
N LYS A 305 -14.48 38.74 4.84
CA LYS A 305 -15.83 38.21 4.97
C LYS A 305 -16.41 38.68 6.30
N VAL A 306 -17.58 39.31 6.25
CA VAL A 306 -18.35 39.65 7.45
C VAL A 306 -19.25 38.47 7.77
N VAL A 307 -18.95 37.79 8.87
CA VAL A 307 -19.68 36.61 9.33
C VAL A 307 -20.52 37.00 10.55
N MET A 308 -21.81 36.71 10.49
CA MET A 308 -22.73 36.89 11.62
C MET A 308 -22.79 35.60 12.42
N GLU A 309 -22.58 35.71 13.73
CA GLU A 309 -22.65 34.62 14.72
C GLU A 309 -23.20 35.17 16.04
N VAL A 310 -23.74 34.28 16.87
CA VAL A 310 -24.11 34.63 18.25
C VAL A 310 -22.84 34.71 19.12
N ASP A 311 -22.88 35.52 20.18
CA ASP A 311 -21.78 35.63 21.14
C ASP A 311 -21.39 34.23 21.69
N PRO A 312 -20.08 33.88 21.74
CA PRO A 312 -19.61 32.55 22.13
C PRO A 312 -20.13 32.04 23.48
N ARG A 313 -20.59 32.92 24.37
CA ARG A 313 -21.21 32.52 25.65
C ARG A 313 -22.53 31.76 25.47
N TYR A 314 -23.24 32.00 24.38
CA TYR A 314 -24.52 31.35 24.06
C TYR A 314 -24.36 30.15 23.12
N THR A 315 -23.15 29.85 22.63
CA THR A 315 -22.92 28.66 21.79
C THR A 315 -22.52 27.41 22.60
N GLN A 316 -22.22 27.57 23.90
CA GLN A 316 -21.71 26.47 24.73
C GLN A 316 -22.79 25.57 25.31
N ASP A 317 -24.03 26.07 25.43
CA ASP A 317 -25.11 25.36 26.10
C ASP A 317 -26.42 25.48 25.31
N ILE A 318 -27.19 24.40 25.33
CA ILE A 318 -28.48 24.28 24.67
C ILE A 318 -29.55 25.19 25.26
N SER A 319 -29.39 25.63 26.52
CA SER A 319 -30.28 26.61 27.15
C SER A 319 -30.37 27.94 26.37
N ALA A 320 -29.45 28.19 25.45
CA ALA A 320 -29.55 29.31 24.51
C ALA A 320 -30.78 29.22 23.60
N LEU A 321 -31.21 28.01 23.19
CA LEU A 321 -32.39 27.81 22.34
C LEU A 321 -33.69 28.28 23.01
N GLU A 322 -33.77 28.19 24.33
CA GLU A 322 -34.92 28.69 25.11
C GLU A 322 -35.04 30.22 25.08
N LYS A 323 -33.92 30.90 24.82
CA LYS A 323 -33.82 32.37 24.76
C LYS A 323 -34.03 32.91 23.35
N MET A 324 -34.30 32.05 22.37
CA MET A 324 -34.46 32.42 20.97
C MET A 324 -35.93 32.73 20.65
N PHE A 325 -36.16 33.81 19.91
CA PHE A 325 -37.48 34.26 19.52
C PHE A 325 -37.56 34.46 18.01
N VAL A 326 -38.69 34.07 17.41
CA VAL A 326 -39.03 34.38 16.02
C VAL A 326 -40.17 35.39 16.01
N ILE A 327 -40.03 36.43 15.19
CA ILE A 327 -41.08 37.41 14.99
C ILE A 327 -42.10 36.82 14.00
N ASN A 328 -43.38 36.78 14.39
CA ASN A 328 -44.45 36.33 13.51
C ASN A 328 -44.95 37.43 12.55
N ASN A 329 -45.86 37.09 11.66
CA ASN A 329 -46.44 38.05 10.70
C ASN A 329 -47.21 39.22 11.35
N GLU A 330 -47.60 39.09 12.62
CA GLU A 330 -48.24 40.15 13.41
C GLU A 330 -47.22 41.03 14.18
N GLY A 331 -45.92 40.77 14.03
CA GLY A 331 -44.85 41.51 14.72
C GLY A 331 -44.60 41.07 16.17
N LYS A 332 -45.22 39.98 16.63
CA LYS A 332 -45.03 39.44 17.99
C LYS A 332 -43.84 38.50 18.05
N ALA A 333 -43.03 38.64 19.10
CA ALA A 333 -41.93 37.73 19.39
C ALA A 333 -42.45 36.44 20.06
N ILE A 334 -42.29 35.31 19.36
CA ILE A 334 -42.72 34.00 19.83
C ILE A 334 -41.48 33.17 20.20
N PRO A 335 -41.39 32.60 21.42
CA PRO A 335 -40.28 31.73 21.81
C PRO A 335 -40.16 30.50 20.91
N LEU A 336 -38.94 30.11 20.56
CA LEU A 336 -38.66 28.92 19.75
C LEU A 336 -39.22 27.64 20.39
N SER A 337 -39.16 27.54 21.73
CA SER A 337 -39.70 26.41 22.51
C SER A 337 -41.21 26.20 22.36
N TYR A 338 -41.96 27.20 21.89
CA TYR A 338 -43.41 27.13 21.76
C TYR A 338 -43.86 26.30 20.55
N PHE A 339 -43.01 26.18 19.53
CA PHE A 339 -43.32 25.50 18.27
C PHE A 339 -42.20 24.56 17.79
N ALA A 340 -41.11 24.42 18.54
CA ALA A 340 -40.03 23.49 18.27
C ALA A 340 -39.70 22.66 19.51
N LYS A 341 -39.34 21.40 19.29
CA LYS A 341 -38.78 20.49 20.30
C LYS A 341 -37.39 20.08 19.87
N TRP A 342 -36.51 19.84 20.83
CA TRP A 342 -35.14 19.40 20.55
C TRP A 342 -34.76 18.22 21.43
N GLN A 343 -34.04 17.27 20.83
CA GLN A 343 -33.59 16.06 21.51
C GLN A 343 -32.18 15.67 21.06
N PRO A 344 -31.33 15.15 21.97
CA PRO A 344 -30.03 14.59 21.59
C PRO A 344 -30.20 13.49 20.55
N ALA A 345 -29.36 13.53 19.52
CA ALA A 345 -29.30 12.53 18.46
C ALA A 345 -27.84 12.29 18.05
N ASN A 346 -27.61 11.23 17.28
CA ASN A 346 -26.32 10.97 16.65
C ASN A 346 -26.42 11.21 15.15
N ALA A 347 -25.49 11.98 14.58
CA ALA A 347 -25.36 12.17 13.15
C ALA A 347 -24.07 11.55 12.59
N PRO A 348 -24.12 11.06 11.34
CA PRO A 348 -22.91 10.81 10.57
C PRO A 348 -22.19 12.13 10.27
N LEU A 349 -20.93 12.25 10.69
CA LEU A 349 -20.08 13.38 10.34
C LEU A 349 -19.63 13.36 8.87
N SER A 350 -19.62 12.17 8.24
CA SER A 350 -19.37 12.01 6.81
C SER A 350 -19.94 10.71 6.28
N VAL A 351 -20.45 10.71 5.05
CA VAL A 351 -20.83 9.51 4.31
C VAL A 351 -19.93 9.38 3.09
N ASN A 352 -19.12 8.34 3.05
CA ASN A 352 -18.20 8.10 1.93
C ASN A 352 -18.89 7.26 0.85
N HIS A 353 -18.52 7.49 -0.40
CA HIS A 353 -19.03 6.75 -1.56
C HIS A 353 -17.87 6.29 -2.43
N GLN A 354 -18.06 5.17 -3.12
CA GLN A 354 -17.13 4.66 -4.12
C GLN A 354 -17.90 4.11 -5.31
N GLY A 355 -17.76 4.77 -6.45
CA GLY A 355 -18.66 4.53 -7.57
C GLY A 355 -20.08 4.97 -7.19
N LEU A 356 -21.04 4.06 -7.36
CA LEU A 356 -22.46 4.30 -7.07
C LEU A 356 -22.89 3.77 -5.68
N SER A 357 -22.01 3.09 -4.95
CA SER A 357 -22.33 2.49 -3.65
C SER A 357 -21.80 3.33 -2.50
N ALA A 358 -22.49 3.26 -1.36
CA ALA A 358 -21.96 3.75 -0.09
C ALA A 358 -20.74 2.92 0.29
N ALA A 359 -19.76 3.56 0.93
CA ALA A 359 -18.48 2.97 1.25
C ALA A 359 -18.09 3.24 2.69
N SER A 360 -17.52 2.24 3.36
CA SER A 360 -16.83 2.39 4.63
C SER A 360 -15.45 1.75 4.53
N THR A 361 -14.40 2.52 4.79
CA THR A 361 -13.01 2.08 4.60
C THR A 361 -12.38 1.71 5.94
N ILE A 362 -12.01 0.45 6.08
CA ILE A 362 -11.17 -0.03 7.17
C ILE A 362 -9.72 0.11 6.72
N SER A 363 -8.92 0.86 7.48
CA SER A 363 -7.49 1.02 7.22
C SER A 363 -6.68 0.23 8.24
N PHE A 364 -5.55 -0.35 7.82
CA PHE A 364 -4.71 -1.17 8.68
C PHE A 364 -3.23 -1.08 8.27
N ASN A 365 -2.36 -1.35 9.25
CA ASN A 365 -0.92 -1.53 9.07
C ASN A 365 -0.55 -3.01 9.22
N LEU A 366 0.68 -3.35 8.83
CA LEU A 366 1.23 -4.69 9.04
C LEU A 366 2.18 -4.68 10.25
N PRO A 367 2.05 -5.64 11.18
CA PRO A 367 3.05 -5.85 12.22
C PRO A 367 4.41 -6.24 11.63
N THR A 368 5.49 -5.97 12.37
CA THR A 368 6.85 -6.38 11.96
C THR A 368 6.90 -7.89 11.66
N GLY A 369 7.39 -8.24 10.47
CA GLY A 369 7.53 -9.63 10.00
C GLY A 369 6.27 -10.25 9.39
N LYS A 370 5.15 -9.51 9.31
CA LYS A 370 3.93 -9.96 8.61
C LYS A 370 3.89 -9.41 7.19
N SER A 371 3.28 -10.18 6.28
CA SER A 371 3.16 -9.78 4.88
C SER A 371 1.73 -9.39 4.52
N LEU A 372 1.62 -8.60 3.45
CA LEU A 372 0.32 -8.20 2.91
C LEU A 372 -0.50 -9.42 2.43
N SER A 373 0.18 -10.46 1.94
CA SER A 373 -0.46 -11.73 1.56
C SER A 373 -1.07 -12.47 2.76
N ASP A 374 -0.42 -12.45 3.91
CA ASP A 374 -0.95 -13.09 5.12
C ASP A 374 -2.16 -12.31 5.65
N ALA A 375 -2.04 -10.98 5.65
CA ALA A 375 -3.12 -10.07 6.01
C ALA A 375 -4.34 -10.23 5.11
N SER A 376 -4.15 -10.31 3.78
CA SER A 376 -5.28 -10.48 2.84
C SER A 376 -5.98 -11.82 3.05
N ALA A 377 -5.23 -12.91 3.17
CA ALA A 377 -5.78 -14.23 3.45
C ALA A 377 -6.45 -14.31 4.83
N ALA A 378 -5.97 -13.56 5.83
CA ALA A 378 -6.61 -13.47 7.14
C ALA A 378 -7.93 -12.69 7.08
N ILE A 379 -7.98 -11.57 6.34
CA ILE A 379 -9.19 -10.77 6.12
C ILE A 379 -10.26 -11.61 5.39
N ASP A 380 -9.90 -12.29 4.29
CA ASP A 380 -10.85 -13.11 3.53
C ASP A 380 -11.43 -14.26 4.36
N ARG A 381 -10.59 -14.92 5.17
CA ARG A 381 -11.04 -15.94 6.13
C ARG A 381 -11.96 -15.35 7.20
N ALA A 382 -11.63 -14.18 7.75
CA ALA A 382 -12.44 -13.52 8.76
C ALA A 382 -13.81 -13.09 8.22
N MET A 383 -13.88 -12.55 7.01
CA MET A 383 -15.14 -12.18 6.34
C MET A 383 -16.03 -13.40 6.12
N THR A 384 -15.44 -14.52 5.69
CA THR A 384 -16.15 -15.79 5.50
C THR A 384 -16.66 -16.36 6.82
N GLN A 385 -15.84 -16.36 7.87
CA GLN A 385 -16.20 -16.86 9.20
C GLN A 385 -17.28 -16.03 9.89
N LEU A 386 -17.28 -14.71 9.66
CA LEU A 386 -18.28 -13.81 10.25
C LEU A 386 -19.66 -13.96 9.56
N GLY A 387 -19.72 -14.60 8.40
CA GLY A 387 -20.97 -14.76 7.63
C GLY A 387 -21.49 -13.43 7.09
N VAL A 388 -20.60 -12.55 6.63
CA VAL A 388 -21.00 -11.23 6.09
C VAL A 388 -21.95 -11.44 4.90
N PRO A 389 -23.11 -10.77 4.86
CA PRO A 389 -24.07 -10.93 3.78
C PRO A 389 -23.50 -10.40 2.46
N SER A 390 -23.95 -10.97 1.34
CA SER A 390 -23.51 -10.57 -0.02
C SER A 390 -23.89 -9.14 -0.41
N THR A 391 -24.77 -8.50 0.37
CA THR A 391 -25.12 -7.07 0.27
C THR A 391 -23.98 -6.16 0.74
N VAL A 392 -23.06 -6.66 1.56
CA VAL A 392 -21.86 -5.95 2.02
C VAL A 392 -20.64 -6.60 1.36
N ARG A 393 -20.13 -5.95 0.31
CA ARG A 393 -18.99 -6.46 -0.46
C ARG A 393 -17.71 -5.80 0.01
N GLY A 394 -16.76 -6.59 0.49
CA GLY A 394 -15.43 -6.10 0.81
C GLY A 394 -14.51 -6.13 -0.42
N SER A 395 -13.72 -5.09 -0.60
CA SER A 395 -12.68 -5.03 -1.63
C SER A 395 -11.45 -4.27 -1.12
N PHE A 396 -10.26 -4.75 -1.49
CA PHE A 396 -9.02 -4.02 -1.22
C PHE A 396 -8.98 -2.73 -2.05
N ALA A 397 -8.41 -1.67 -1.48
CA ALA A 397 -8.28 -0.37 -2.12
C ALA A 397 -6.83 0.14 -2.08
N GLY A 398 -6.48 1.04 -3.00
CA GLY A 398 -5.16 1.68 -3.03
C GLY A 398 -4.02 0.70 -3.30
N THR A 399 -2.97 0.76 -2.48
CA THR A 399 -1.79 -0.13 -2.55
C THR A 399 -2.16 -1.61 -2.43
N ALA A 400 -3.10 -1.96 -1.56
CA ALA A 400 -3.55 -3.34 -1.37
C ALA A 400 -4.31 -3.88 -2.58
N GLN A 401 -5.08 -3.03 -3.27
CA GLN A 401 -5.76 -3.42 -4.52
C GLN A 401 -4.76 -3.78 -5.60
N VAL A 402 -3.77 -2.90 -5.85
CA VAL A 402 -2.76 -3.12 -6.89
C VAL A 402 -1.90 -4.34 -6.56
N PHE A 403 -1.62 -4.60 -5.28
CA PHE A 403 -1.01 -5.85 -4.86
C PHE A 403 -1.82 -7.06 -5.31
N GLN A 404 -3.13 -7.09 -5.02
CA GLN A 404 -4.00 -8.21 -5.40
C GLN A 404 -4.06 -8.42 -6.92
N GLU A 405 -4.17 -7.34 -7.70
CA GLU A 405 -4.13 -7.38 -9.16
C GLU A 405 -2.78 -7.89 -9.69
N THR A 406 -1.68 -7.51 -9.03
CA THR A 406 -0.32 -7.95 -9.38
C THR A 406 -0.12 -9.43 -9.08
N MET A 407 -0.60 -9.90 -7.92
CA MET A 407 -0.51 -11.31 -7.52
C MET A 407 -1.20 -12.22 -8.53
N ASN A 408 -2.41 -11.83 -8.99
CA ASN A 408 -3.15 -12.61 -9.98
C ASN A 408 -2.46 -12.65 -11.34
N SER A 409 -1.82 -11.56 -11.76
CA SER A 409 -1.12 -11.49 -13.04
C SER A 409 0.27 -12.13 -13.02
N GLN A 410 0.94 -12.21 -11.87
CA GLN A 410 2.31 -12.70 -11.75
C GLN A 410 2.51 -14.12 -12.30
N VAL A 411 1.62 -15.06 -11.96
CA VAL A 411 1.73 -16.45 -12.44
C VAL A 411 1.60 -16.50 -13.96
N ILE A 412 0.65 -15.74 -14.51
CA ILE A 412 0.43 -15.62 -15.95
C ILE A 412 1.68 -15.04 -16.63
N LEU A 413 2.34 -14.05 -16.03
CA LEU A 413 3.56 -13.45 -16.58
C LEU A 413 4.73 -14.43 -16.63
N ILE A 414 4.95 -15.20 -15.56
CA ILE A 414 6.02 -16.21 -15.53
C ILE A 414 5.77 -17.26 -16.61
N ILE A 415 4.54 -17.75 -16.74
CA ILE A 415 4.15 -18.71 -17.77
C ILE A 415 4.32 -18.11 -19.17
N ALA A 416 3.85 -16.88 -19.39
CA ALA A 416 3.99 -16.17 -20.66
C ALA A 416 5.46 -15.94 -21.04
N ALA A 417 6.33 -15.66 -20.06
CA ALA A 417 7.76 -15.49 -20.27
C ALA A 417 8.44 -16.79 -20.69
N ILE A 418 8.14 -17.88 -19.99
CA ILE A 418 8.63 -19.23 -20.33
C ILE A 418 8.13 -19.64 -21.71
N ALA A 419 6.85 -19.42 -22.02
CA ALA A 419 6.26 -19.72 -23.32
C ALA A 419 6.88 -18.90 -24.45
N THR A 420 7.09 -17.60 -24.24
CA THR A 420 7.74 -16.73 -25.23
C THR A 420 9.18 -17.19 -25.49
N VAL A 421 9.91 -17.55 -24.44
CA VAL A 421 11.26 -18.12 -24.57
C VAL A 421 11.25 -19.43 -25.33
N TYR A 422 10.31 -20.32 -25.02
CA TYR A 422 10.13 -21.61 -25.69
C TYR A 422 9.90 -21.42 -27.19
N ILE A 423 8.96 -20.54 -27.58
CA ILE A 423 8.64 -20.27 -28.99
C ILE A 423 9.85 -19.72 -29.72
N VAL A 424 10.53 -18.72 -29.15
CA VAL A 424 11.72 -18.12 -29.79
C VAL A 424 12.84 -19.15 -29.97
N LEU A 425 13.01 -20.08 -29.02
CA LEU A 425 14.02 -21.15 -29.14
C LEU A 425 13.59 -22.22 -30.12
N GLY A 426 12.32 -22.58 -30.15
CA GLY A 426 11.80 -23.57 -31.11
C GLY A 426 11.98 -23.09 -32.54
N ILE A 427 11.77 -21.80 -32.79
CA ILE A 427 12.04 -21.18 -34.10
C ILE A 427 13.54 -21.14 -34.40
N LEU A 428 14.39 -20.82 -33.40
CA LEU A 428 15.84 -20.70 -33.61
C LEU A 428 16.53 -22.05 -33.88
N TYR A 429 16.13 -23.11 -33.18
CA TYR A 429 16.72 -24.45 -33.29
C TYR A 429 15.94 -25.40 -34.19
N GLU A 430 14.86 -24.92 -34.81
CA GLU A 430 13.96 -25.71 -35.67
C GLU A 430 13.52 -27.05 -35.03
N SER A 431 13.35 -27.05 -33.71
CA SER A 431 13.11 -28.27 -32.92
C SER A 431 12.25 -27.98 -31.71
N TYR A 432 11.33 -28.89 -31.41
CA TYR A 432 10.47 -28.82 -30.22
C TYR A 432 11.17 -29.36 -28.95
N VAL A 433 12.26 -30.13 -29.11
CA VAL A 433 12.90 -30.84 -28.00
C VAL A 433 14.05 -30.02 -27.38
N HIS A 434 14.90 -29.41 -28.20
CA HIS A 434 16.03 -28.58 -27.72
C HIS A 434 15.62 -27.39 -26.84
N PRO A 435 14.47 -26.70 -27.09
CA PRO A 435 14.00 -25.67 -26.17
C PRO A 435 13.64 -26.20 -24.78
N LEU A 436 13.07 -27.41 -24.69
CA LEU A 436 12.71 -28.02 -23.40
C LEU A 436 13.95 -28.39 -22.57
N THR A 437 15.00 -28.89 -23.22
CA THR A 437 16.26 -29.20 -22.51
C THR A 437 16.90 -27.92 -21.97
N ILE A 438 16.87 -26.82 -22.72
CA ILE A 438 17.36 -25.52 -22.26
C ILE A 438 16.50 -24.99 -21.10
N LEU A 439 15.17 -25.08 -21.19
CA LEU A 439 14.24 -24.63 -20.14
C LEU A 439 14.33 -25.47 -18.85
N SER A 440 14.77 -26.72 -18.93
CA SER A 440 14.96 -27.59 -17.75
C SER A 440 15.99 -27.05 -16.74
N THR A 441 16.80 -26.06 -17.14
CA THR A 441 17.74 -25.36 -16.24
C THR A 441 17.08 -24.29 -15.38
N LEU A 442 15.87 -23.83 -15.74
CA LEU A 442 15.17 -22.75 -15.03
C LEU A 442 14.75 -23.10 -13.60
N PRO A 443 14.18 -24.29 -13.31
CA PRO A 443 13.77 -24.64 -11.94
C PRO A 443 14.91 -24.54 -10.93
N SER A 444 16.11 -25.02 -11.30
CA SER A 444 17.29 -24.95 -10.44
C SER A 444 17.70 -23.50 -10.15
N ALA A 445 17.58 -22.62 -11.12
CA ALA A 445 17.94 -21.22 -10.95
C ALA A 445 16.88 -20.47 -10.12
N GLY A 446 15.60 -20.83 -10.28
CA GLY A 446 14.51 -20.35 -9.43
C GLY A 446 14.68 -20.78 -7.97
N VAL A 447 15.11 -22.02 -7.70
CA VAL A 447 15.42 -22.47 -6.33
C VAL A 447 16.52 -21.60 -5.71
N GLY A 448 17.61 -21.32 -6.45
CA GLY A 448 18.67 -20.43 -5.96
C GLY A 448 18.16 -19.01 -5.64
N ALA A 449 17.29 -18.45 -6.48
CA ALA A 449 16.70 -17.14 -6.25
C ALA A 449 15.77 -17.11 -5.03
N LEU A 450 14.89 -18.12 -4.90
CA LEU A 450 13.95 -18.21 -3.78
C LEU A 450 14.65 -18.51 -2.45
N LEU A 451 15.64 -19.41 -2.44
CA LEU A 451 16.47 -19.69 -1.26
C LEU A 451 17.27 -18.47 -0.82
N ALA A 452 17.74 -17.64 -1.75
CA ALA A 452 18.40 -16.38 -1.40
C ALA A 452 17.43 -15.43 -0.69
N LEU A 453 16.19 -15.30 -1.18
CA LEU A 453 15.17 -14.49 -0.50
C LEU A 453 14.89 -15.00 0.92
N GLU A 454 14.77 -16.32 1.08
CA GLU A 454 14.56 -16.95 2.39
C GLU A 454 15.76 -16.73 3.33
N LEU A 455 16.99 -16.91 2.85
CA LEU A 455 18.21 -16.71 3.63
C LEU A 455 18.35 -15.27 4.16
N PHE A 456 17.91 -14.29 3.37
CA PHE A 456 17.95 -12.88 3.75
C PHE A 456 16.64 -12.39 4.42
N ASN A 457 15.69 -13.27 4.71
CA ASN A 457 14.35 -12.93 5.23
C ASN A 457 13.65 -11.83 4.40
N ALA A 458 13.86 -11.84 3.08
CA ALA A 458 13.28 -10.88 2.16
C ALA A 458 11.96 -11.42 1.57
N PRO A 459 10.88 -10.62 1.56
CA PRO A 459 9.63 -11.04 0.95
C PRO A 459 9.76 -11.08 -0.58
N PHE A 460 8.94 -11.93 -1.20
CA PHE A 460 8.77 -11.93 -2.64
C PHE A 460 8.03 -10.65 -3.04
N SER A 461 8.75 -9.71 -3.66
CA SER A 461 8.23 -8.41 -4.12
C SER A 461 8.26 -8.28 -5.63
N LEU A 462 7.71 -7.19 -6.17
CA LEU A 462 7.87 -6.85 -7.59
C LEU A 462 9.34 -6.75 -8.02
N ILE A 463 10.22 -6.26 -7.15
CA ILE A 463 11.66 -6.17 -7.43
C ILE A 463 12.26 -7.57 -7.55
N ALA A 464 11.86 -8.51 -6.68
CA ALA A 464 12.28 -9.90 -6.75
C ALA A 464 11.80 -10.57 -8.06
N LEU A 465 10.58 -10.27 -8.51
CA LEU A 465 10.05 -10.75 -9.79
C LEU A 465 10.92 -10.30 -10.98
N ILE A 466 11.36 -9.04 -11.00
CA ILE A 466 12.30 -8.54 -12.02
C ILE A 466 13.60 -9.34 -11.99
N GLY A 467 14.17 -9.54 -10.80
CA GLY A 467 15.40 -10.30 -10.62
C GLY A 467 15.29 -11.72 -11.18
N ILE A 468 14.19 -12.41 -10.89
CA ILE A 468 13.93 -13.77 -11.42
C ILE A 468 13.77 -13.75 -12.93
N MET A 469 13.04 -12.79 -13.49
CA MET A 469 12.89 -12.64 -14.95
C MET A 469 14.24 -12.39 -15.64
N LEU A 470 15.11 -11.58 -15.04
CA LEU A 470 16.45 -11.31 -15.55
C LEU A 470 17.32 -12.59 -15.47
N LEU A 471 17.20 -13.32 -14.37
CA LEU A 471 17.89 -14.59 -14.13
C LEU A 471 17.49 -15.67 -15.15
N ILE A 472 16.22 -15.75 -15.56
CA ILE A 472 15.77 -16.61 -16.67
C ILE A 472 16.59 -16.32 -17.94
N GLY A 473 16.81 -15.04 -18.25
CA GLY A 473 17.60 -14.62 -19.42
C GLY A 473 19.08 -15.00 -19.32
N ILE A 474 19.70 -14.83 -18.15
CA ILE A 474 21.11 -15.15 -17.91
C ILE A 474 21.35 -16.66 -17.95
N VAL A 475 20.53 -17.44 -17.25
CA VAL A 475 20.66 -18.89 -17.15
C VAL A 475 20.51 -19.54 -18.52
N LYS A 476 19.54 -19.05 -19.30
CA LYS A 476 19.34 -19.46 -20.69
C LYS A 476 20.58 -19.23 -21.55
N LYS A 477 21.32 -18.13 -21.37
CA LYS A 477 22.57 -17.89 -22.13
C LYS A 477 23.59 -19.01 -21.90
N ASN A 478 23.76 -19.43 -20.65
CA ASN A 478 24.69 -20.52 -20.30
C ASN A 478 24.24 -21.86 -20.88
N ALA A 479 22.94 -22.15 -20.81
CA ALA A 479 22.37 -23.36 -21.39
C ALA A 479 22.49 -23.39 -22.92
N ILE A 480 22.23 -22.26 -23.60
CA ILE A 480 22.40 -22.13 -25.05
C ILE A 480 23.84 -22.43 -25.46
N MET A 481 24.84 -21.82 -24.82
CA MET A 481 26.26 -22.04 -25.17
C MET A 481 26.67 -23.51 -25.05
N MET A 482 26.11 -24.23 -24.08
CA MET A 482 26.42 -25.65 -23.89
C MET A 482 25.71 -26.53 -24.92
N VAL A 483 24.43 -26.26 -25.20
CA VAL A 483 23.66 -27.05 -26.16
C VAL A 483 24.16 -26.81 -27.59
N ASP A 484 24.47 -25.58 -27.97
CA ASP A 484 24.98 -25.22 -29.31
C ASP A 484 26.38 -25.77 -29.58
N PHE A 485 27.15 -26.09 -28.54
CA PHE A 485 28.45 -26.78 -28.68
C PHE A 485 28.31 -28.31 -28.76
N CYS A 486 27.21 -28.87 -28.22
CA CYS A 486 26.97 -30.31 -28.15
C CYS A 486 26.02 -30.84 -29.23
N ALA A 487 25.17 -29.97 -29.79
CA ALA A 487 24.38 -30.22 -30.99
C ALA A 487 25.27 -30.08 -32.23
#